data_AF-A0A522V166-F1
#
_entry.id   AF-A0A522V166-F1
#
_cell.length_a   1.000
_cell.length_b   1.000
_cell.length_c   1.000
_cell.angle_alpha   90.00
_cell.angle_beta   90.00
_cell.angle_gamma   90.00
#
_symmetry.space_group_name_H-M   'P 1'
#
loop_
_entity.id
_entity.type
_entity.pdbx_description
1 polymer ?
#
loop_
_entity_poly.entity_id
_entity_poly.type
_entity_poly.pdbx_seq_one_letter_code
_entity_poly.pdbx_strand_id
1 'polypeptide(L)'
;KPVSAGTKFDLGDAPPPAPPSGTKMEIQVVSPPPPAPIPAPPPPTPAPAVAAEPLRPKPPKPKPARLSFDLNGVLDAHRNWVLSRGTEGARATLSRQNMTGTDLSGAVLTQSDLTYCRLTGAECSEARLDGADLRYADMAGADLTEAVLGAARLRHVNLADATLKGANLRGADLSGADLRGADLEGAQMHGAILLDTLIHDTDLSSAEGLTQAQINKTRRNPNSKLPPGLRLNLPEAEQPASPSP
;
A
#
# COMPACT_ATOMS: atom_id res chain seq x y z
N LYS A 1 -57.52 56.23 16.83
CA LYS A 1 -57.36 57.37 15.90
C LYS A 1 -56.30 57.01 14.85
N PRO A 2 -56.72 56.66 13.62
CA PRO A 2 -55.90 56.82 12.43
C PRO A 2 -56.58 57.83 11.48
N VAL A 3 -55.84 58.81 10.95
CA VAL A 3 -56.26 59.59 9.76
C VAL A 3 -55.07 60.35 9.17
N SER A 4 -54.78 60.05 7.91
CA SER A 4 -54.18 60.91 6.88
C SER A 4 -54.28 60.09 5.59
N ALA A 5 -55.33 60.22 4.78
CA ALA A 5 -55.66 61.31 3.83
C ALA A 5 -54.65 61.39 2.67
N GLY A 6 -55.06 60.93 1.49
CA GLY A 6 -54.29 61.02 0.25
C GLY A 6 -54.93 60.25 -0.91
N THR A 7 -55.81 60.93 -1.63
CA THR A 7 -56.70 60.46 -2.71
C THR A 7 -56.02 59.96 -3.99
N LYS A 8 -56.71 59.02 -4.66
CA LYS A 8 -56.51 58.48 -6.02
C LYS A 8 -56.57 59.53 -7.12
N PHE A 9 -55.82 59.32 -8.22
CA PHE A 9 -56.27 59.60 -9.59
C PHE A 9 -55.53 58.67 -10.58
N ASP A 10 -56.29 57.81 -11.26
CA ASP A 10 -55.91 57.04 -12.44
C ASP A 10 -56.10 57.90 -13.70
N LEU A 11 -55.13 57.92 -14.61
CA LEU A 11 -55.39 58.05 -16.05
C LEU A 11 -54.22 57.47 -16.85
N GLY A 12 -54.56 56.63 -17.83
CA GLY A 12 -53.67 55.67 -18.45
C GLY A 12 -52.60 56.23 -19.37
N ASP A 13 -51.59 55.40 -19.59
CA ASP A 13 -50.58 55.58 -20.60
C ASP A 13 -50.35 54.27 -21.36
N ALA A 14 -50.13 54.42 -22.66
CA ALA A 14 -50.32 53.44 -23.71
C ALA A 14 -49.26 52.31 -23.74
N PRO A 15 -49.55 51.15 -24.36
CA PRO A 15 -48.56 50.10 -24.57
C PRO A 15 -47.49 50.50 -25.60
N PRO A 16 -46.22 50.07 -25.43
CA PRO A 16 -45.13 50.44 -26.33
C PRO A 16 -45.24 49.79 -27.72
N PRO A 17 -44.69 50.44 -28.78
CA PRO A 17 -44.91 50.05 -30.17
C PRO A 17 -44.13 48.80 -30.60
N ALA A 18 -44.70 48.08 -31.56
CA ALA A 18 -44.13 46.90 -32.21
C ALA A 18 -42.90 47.24 -33.08
N PRO A 19 -41.92 46.32 -33.21
CA PRO A 19 -40.77 46.52 -34.09
C PRO A 19 -41.14 46.38 -35.58
N PRO A 20 -40.38 47.04 -36.49
CA PRO A 20 -40.75 47.20 -37.89
C PRO A 20 -40.59 45.91 -38.73
N SER A 21 -41.54 45.75 -39.65
CA SER A 21 -41.54 44.80 -40.77
C SER A 21 -40.31 45.00 -41.66
N GLY A 22 -39.36 44.06 -41.55
CA GLY A 22 -38.18 43.97 -42.40
C GLY A 22 -38.30 42.81 -43.38
N THR A 23 -38.45 43.17 -44.65
CA THR A 23 -37.93 42.51 -45.85
C THR A 23 -37.74 40.98 -45.83
N LYS A 24 -38.64 40.24 -46.50
CA LYS A 24 -38.40 38.87 -46.96
C LYS A 24 -37.19 38.87 -47.90
N MET A 25 -36.03 38.42 -47.42
CA MET A 25 -34.98 37.87 -48.27
C MET A 25 -35.16 36.35 -48.28
N GLU A 26 -35.56 35.81 -49.43
CA GLU A 26 -35.51 34.38 -49.71
C GLU A 26 -34.04 33.94 -49.72
N ILE A 27 -33.56 33.45 -48.57
CA ILE A 27 -32.31 32.70 -48.50
C ILE A 27 -32.66 31.28 -48.95
N GLN A 28 -32.22 30.90 -50.15
CA GLN A 28 -32.18 29.51 -50.57
C GLN A 28 -31.37 28.71 -49.53
N VAL A 29 -32.08 27.94 -48.71
CA VAL A 29 -31.46 26.95 -47.82
C VAL A 29 -30.99 25.81 -48.72
N VAL A 30 -29.73 25.86 -49.13
CA VAL A 30 -29.04 24.69 -49.69
C VAL A 30 -28.82 23.73 -48.53
N SER A 31 -29.60 22.65 -48.48
CA SER A 31 -29.38 21.54 -47.55
C SER A 31 -27.95 20.99 -47.73
N PRO A 32 -27.14 20.88 -46.67
CA PRO A 32 -25.86 20.20 -46.78
C PRO A 32 -26.09 18.70 -47.06
N PRO A 33 -25.23 18.04 -47.84
CA PRO A 33 -25.33 16.61 -48.08
C PRO A 33 -25.18 15.83 -46.76
N PRO A 34 -25.80 14.64 -46.64
CA PRO A 34 -25.69 13.84 -45.42
C PRO A 34 -24.22 13.49 -45.15
N PRO A 35 -23.78 13.52 -43.87
CA PRO A 35 -22.42 13.15 -43.52
C PRO A 35 -22.16 11.70 -43.94
N ALA A 36 -21.00 11.47 -44.54
CA ALA A 36 -20.55 10.12 -44.89
C ALA A 36 -20.55 9.23 -43.63
N PRO A 37 -20.89 7.93 -43.76
CA PRO A 37 -20.87 7.02 -42.62
C PRO A 37 -19.45 6.98 -42.04
N ILE A 38 -19.34 7.36 -40.76
CA ILE A 38 -18.10 7.25 -40.00
C ILE A 38 -17.76 5.75 -39.93
N PRO A 39 -16.57 5.31 -40.40
CA PRO A 39 -16.18 3.92 -40.27
C PRO A 39 -16.14 3.55 -38.79
N ALA A 40 -16.71 2.39 -38.45
CA ALA A 40 -16.70 1.86 -37.09
C ALA A 40 -15.26 1.85 -36.54
N PRO A 41 -15.05 2.25 -35.27
CA PRO A 41 -13.72 2.17 -34.68
C PRO A 41 -13.23 0.72 -34.73
N PRO A 42 -11.94 0.48 -35.05
CA PRO A 42 -11.39 -0.87 -35.01
C PRO A 42 -11.61 -1.46 -33.61
N PRO A 43 -11.81 -2.79 -33.48
CA PRO A 43 -11.90 -3.43 -32.19
C PRO A 43 -10.68 -3.05 -31.35
N PRO A 44 -10.83 -2.85 -30.02
CA PRO A 44 -9.70 -2.50 -29.17
C PRO A 44 -8.62 -3.54 -29.37
N THR A 45 -7.45 -3.11 -29.82
CA THR A 45 -6.24 -3.93 -29.80
C THR A 45 -6.08 -4.43 -28.37
N PRO A 46 -5.77 -5.72 -28.15
CA PRO A 46 -5.43 -6.19 -26.82
C PRO A 46 -4.31 -5.29 -26.30
N ALA A 47 -4.57 -4.65 -25.16
CA ALA A 47 -3.58 -3.82 -24.50
C ALA A 47 -2.27 -4.62 -24.42
N PRO A 48 -1.11 -4.02 -24.78
CA PRO A 48 0.14 -4.71 -24.58
C PRO A 48 0.20 -5.10 -23.10
N ALA A 49 0.50 -6.38 -22.83
CA ALA A 49 0.78 -6.86 -21.49
C ALA A 49 1.70 -5.83 -20.83
N VAL A 50 1.21 -5.20 -19.76
CA VAL A 50 1.93 -4.15 -19.04
C VAL A 50 3.24 -4.80 -18.59
N ALA A 51 4.32 -4.49 -19.31
CA ALA A 51 5.65 -4.89 -18.92
C ALA A 51 5.86 -4.36 -17.50
N ALA A 52 6.16 -5.28 -16.59
CA ALA A 52 6.55 -4.94 -15.23
C ALA A 52 7.62 -3.84 -15.30
N GLU A 53 7.28 -2.66 -14.79
CA GLU A 53 8.24 -1.57 -14.61
C GLU A 53 9.46 -2.15 -13.87
N PRO A 54 10.70 -1.88 -14.32
CA PRO A 54 11.87 -2.47 -13.69
C PRO A 54 11.90 -2.04 -12.21
N LEU A 55 11.84 -3.04 -11.33
CA LEU A 55 12.06 -2.92 -9.89
C LEU A 55 13.21 -1.94 -9.64
N ARG A 56 12.98 -0.91 -8.83
CA ARG A 56 14.05 0.02 -8.43
C ARG A 56 15.25 -0.82 -7.98
N PRO A 57 16.46 -0.56 -8.51
CA PRO A 57 17.64 -1.34 -8.12
C PRO A 57 17.79 -1.22 -6.60
N LYS A 58 17.71 -2.37 -5.91
CA LYS A 58 17.82 -2.43 -4.46
C LYS A 58 19.14 -1.77 -4.05
N PRO A 59 19.15 -0.92 -3.00
CA PRO A 59 20.37 -0.27 -2.53
C PRO A 59 21.45 -1.32 -2.25
N PRO A 60 22.74 -1.01 -2.53
CA PRO A 60 23.82 -1.97 -2.35
C PRO A 60 23.87 -2.45 -0.89
N LYS A 61 23.94 -3.78 -0.70
CA LYS A 61 23.91 -4.43 0.61
C LYS A 61 24.97 -3.81 1.54
N PRO A 62 24.63 -3.42 2.78
CA PRO A 62 25.60 -2.92 3.74
C PRO A 62 26.59 -4.04 4.09
N LYS A 63 27.86 -3.68 4.34
CA LYS A 63 28.87 -4.65 4.79
C LYS A 63 28.48 -5.21 6.16
N PRO A 64 28.64 -6.52 6.40
CA PRO A 64 28.33 -7.12 7.69
C PRO A 64 29.11 -6.43 8.81
N ALA A 65 28.41 -6.06 9.88
CA ALA A 65 29.05 -5.52 11.07
C ALA A 65 29.83 -6.60 11.81
N ARG A 66 30.97 -6.24 12.41
CA ARG A 66 31.69 -7.17 13.28
C ARG A 66 30.91 -7.30 14.59
N LEU A 67 30.45 -8.51 14.88
CA LEU A 67 29.70 -8.82 16.09
C LEU A 67 30.60 -8.81 17.32
N SER A 68 30.10 -8.27 18.43
CA SER A 68 30.79 -8.25 19.72
C SER A 68 30.55 -9.51 20.56
N PHE A 69 29.79 -10.47 20.04
CA PHE A 69 29.36 -11.67 20.72
C PHE A 69 29.38 -12.87 19.76
N ASP A 70 29.33 -14.07 20.32
CA ASP A 70 29.24 -15.31 19.56
C ASP A 70 27.81 -15.58 19.11
N LEU A 71 27.48 -15.12 17.90
CA LEU A 71 26.15 -15.33 17.32
C LEU A 71 25.86 -16.80 17.06
N ASN A 72 26.82 -17.56 16.53
CA ASN A 72 26.60 -18.97 16.20
C ASN A 72 26.29 -19.79 17.46
N GLY A 73 27.03 -19.56 18.55
CA GLY A 73 26.73 -20.18 19.83
C GLY A 73 25.34 -19.84 20.36
N VAL A 74 24.87 -18.59 20.19
CA VAL A 74 23.50 -18.19 20.57
C VAL A 74 22.45 -18.89 19.70
N LEU A 75 22.67 -18.98 18.37
CA LEU A 75 21.75 -19.65 17.45
C LEU A 75 21.67 -21.15 17.73
N ASP A 76 22.79 -21.81 18.00
CA ASP A 76 22.83 -23.23 18.34
C ASP A 76 22.15 -23.52 19.69
N ALA A 77 22.44 -22.70 20.70
CA ALA A 77 21.77 -22.81 22.00
C ALA A 77 20.26 -22.60 21.88
N HIS A 78 19.81 -21.66 21.03
CA HIS A 78 18.39 -21.42 20.83
C HIS A 78 17.70 -22.49 20.01
N ARG A 79 18.38 -23.04 18.99
CA ARG A 79 17.89 -24.18 18.24
C ARG A 79 17.64 -25.38 19.15
N ASN A 80 18.58 -25.68 20.06
CA ASN A 80 18.40 -26.74 21.05
C ASN A 80 17.25 -26.42 22.01
N TRP A 81 17.08 -25.16 22.41
CA TRP A 81 15.93 -24.72 23.22
C TRP A 81 14.59 -24.93 22.53
N VAL A 82 14.47 -24.62 21.23
CA VAL A 82 13.24 -24.86 20.47
C VAL A 82 12.96 -26.36 20.31
N LEU A 83 13.97 -27.14 19.93
CA LEU A 83 13.82 -28.59 19.68
C LEU A 83 13.47 -29.36 20.96
N SER A 84 14.08 -28.96 22.08
CA SER A 84 13.84 -29.57 23.40
C SER A 84 12.61 -29.02 24.10
N ARG A 85 11.88 -28.09 23.48
CA ARG A 85 10.74 -27.37 24.10
C ARG A 85 11.12 -26.68 25.42
N GLY A 86 12.35 -26.20 25.49
CA GLY A 86 12.86 -25.35 26.57
C GLY A 86 13.66 -26.07 27.66
N THR A 87 13.93 -27.37 27.53
CA THR A 87 14.68 -28.13 28.55
C THR A 87 16.20 -28.07 28.37
N GLU A 88 16.69 -27.81 27.16
CA GLU A 88 18.12 -27.74 26.83
C GLU A 88 18.46 -26.44 26.09
N GLY A 89 19.69 -25.95 26.19
CA GLY A 89 20.10 -24.70 25.54
C GLY A 89 19.49 -23.46 26.19
N ALA A 90 19.40 -22.37 25.43
CA ALA A 90 18.90 -21.09 25.92
C ALA A 90 18.14 -20.33 24.83
N ARG A 91 17.05 -19.66 25.22
CA ARG A 91 16.30 -18.79 24.31
C ARG A 91 17.22 -17.67 23.80
N ALA A 92 17.18 -17.38 22.49
CA ALA A 92 17.94 -16.27 21.93
C ALA A 92 17.44 -14.93 22.48
N THR A 93 18.33 -14.22 23.18
CA THR A 93 18.13 -12.84 23.63
C THR A 93 19.17 -11.97 22.93
N LEU A 94 18.73 -11.35 21.85
CA LEU A 94 19.58 -10.56 20.95
C LEU A 94 19.19 -9.08 20.95
N SER A 95 18.33 -8.65 21.88
CA SER A 95 17.82 -7.28 21.91
C SER A 95 18.94 -6.23 21.93
N ARG A 96 18.72 -5.15 21.19
CA ARG A 96 19.64 -4.00 21.03
C ARG A 96 20.99 -4.32 20.37
N GLN A 97 21.16 -5.52 19.82
CA GLN A 97 22.42 -5.88 19.14
C GLN A 97 22.51 -5.27 17.74
N ASN A 98 23.74 -5.01 17.29
CA ASN A 98 24.03 -4.61 15.93
C ASN A 98 24.44 -5.84 15.11
N MET A 99 23.56 -6.24 14.20
CA MET A 99 23.67 -7.38 13.29
C MET A 99 23.40 -6.92 11.84
N THR A 100 23.78 -5.68 11.50
CA THR A 100 23.69 -5.17 10.12
C THR A 100 24.42 -6.10 9.16
N GLY A 101 23.74 -6.49 8.08
CA GLY A 101 24.30 -7.31 7.00
C GLY A 101 24.69 -8.74 7.39
N THR A 102 24.28 -9.24 8.56
CA THR A 102 24.58 -10.62 8.97
C THR A 102 23.74 -11.62 8.20
N ASP A 103 24.30 -12.81 7.98
CA ASP A 103 23.57 -13.97 7.50
C ASP A 103 22.90 -14.70 8.68
N LEU A 104 21.57 -14.75 8.62
CA LEU A 104 20.63 -15.44 9.49
C LEU A 104 19.69 -16.33 8.63
N SER A 105 20.07 -16.64 7.40
CA SER A 105 19.26 -17.45 6.50
C SER A 105 19.04 -18.85 7.09
N GLY A 106 17.78 -19.29 7.10
CA GLY A 106 17.36 -20.55 7.74
C GLY A 106 17.48 -20.58 9.27
N ALA A 107 17.83 -19.47 9.93
CA ALA A 107 18.01 -19.45 11.38
C ALA A 107 16.69 -19.79 12.12
N VAL A 108 16.79 -20.60 13.18
CA VAL A 108 15.66 -20.91 14.05
C VAL A 108 15.63 -19.89 15.18
N LEU A 109 14.73 -18.91 15.07
CA LEU A 109 14.57 -17.77 15.98
C LEU A 109 13.12 -17.68 16.52
N THR A 110 12.42 -18.81 16.54
CA THR A 110 11.03 -18.92 17.01
C THR A 110 10.92 -18.44 18.45
N GLN A 111 10.00 -17.51 18.70
CA GLN A 111 9.81 -16.86 19.98
C GLN A 111 11.06 -16.16 20.52
N SER A 112 12.08 -15.81 19.72
CA SER A 112 13.26 -15.07 20.22
C SER A 112 12.93 -13.63 20.64
N ASP A 113 13.84 -12.99 21.39
CA ASP A 113 13.82 -11.53 21.63
C ASP A 113 14.84 -10.84 20.71
N LEU A 114 14.33 -10.08 19.74
CA LEU A 114 15.07 -9.28 18.77
C LEU A 114 14.66 -7.79 18.86
N THR A 115 14.13 -7.36 20.00
CA THR A 115 13.65 -5.99 20.17
C THR A 115 14.79 -4.98 20.04
N TYR A 116 14.54 -3.86 19.34
CA TYR A 116 15.53 -2.81 19.09
C TYR A 116 16.83 -3.26 18.40
N CYS A 117 16.86 -4.43 17.77
CA CYS A 117 18.02 -4.87 17.00
C CYS A 117 18.23 -4.02 15.75
N ARG A 118 19.48 -3.88 15.32
CA ARG A 118 19.81 -3.40 13.97
C ARG A 118 20.15 -4.59 13.08
N LEU A 119 19.27 -4.88 12.13
CA LEU A 119 19.32 -5.95 11.14
C LEU A 119 19.25 -5.37 9.71
N THR A 120 19.63 -4.10 9.54
CA THR A 120 19.64 -3.43 8.23
C THR A 120 20.42 -4.28 7.22
N GLY A 121 19.78 -4.64 6.11
CA GLY A 121 20.37 -5.47 5.06
C GLY A 121 20.78 -6.88 5.49
N ALA A 122 20.31 -7.40 6.62
CA ALA A 122 20.55 -8.77 7.04
C ALA A 122 19.89 -9.78 6.09
N GLU A 123 20.49 -10.94 5.92
CA GLU A 123 19.93 -12.06 5.16
C GLU A 123 19.17 -12.96 6.14
N CYS A 124 17.86 -13.03 6.00
CA CYS A 124 16.95 -13.79 6.87
C CYS A 124 16.03 -14.68 6.01
N SER A 125 16.49 -15.07 4.82
CA SER A 125 15.70 -15.91 3.92
C SER A 125 15.42 -17.25 4.58
N GLU A 126 14.19 -17.74 4.49
CA GLU A 126 13.73 -18.98 5.13
C GLU A 126 13.89 -19.01 6.68
N ALA A 127 14.20 -17.88 7.31
CA ALA A 127 14.36 -17.82 8.77
C ALA A 127 13.02 -18.09 9.47
N ARG A 128 13.08 -18.81 10.59
CA ARG A 128 11.90 -19.15 11.40
C ARG A 128 11.79 -18.17 12.56
N LEU A 129 10.94 -17.16 12.40
CA LEU A 129 10.70 -16.06 13.34
C LEU A 129 9.27 -16.09 13.94
N ASP A 130 8.60 -17.24 13.89
CA ASP A 130 7.24 -17.41 14.42
C ASP A 130 7.18 -16.99 15.90
N GLY A 131 6.26 -16.07 16.23
CA GLY A 131 6.12 -15.51 17.57
C GLY A 131 7.31 -14.70 18.09
N ALA A 132 8.33 -14.41 17.28
CA ALA A 132 9.49 -13.62 17.69
C ALA A 132 9.08 -12.17 18.02
N ASP A 133 9.81 -11.54 18.95
CA ASP A 133 9.60 -10.15 19.32
C ASP A 133 10.61 -9.25 18.61
N LEU A 134 10.15 -8.57 17.55
CA LEU A 134 10.94 -7.71 16.66
C LEU A 134 10.54 -6.23 16.80
N ARG A 135 9.84 -5.88 17.89
CA ARG A 135 9.35 -4.51 18.09
C ARG A 135 10.51 -3.52 18.05
N TYR A 136 10.32 -2.44 17.30
CA TYR A 136 11.32 -1.38 17.10
C TYR A 136 12.66 -1.84 16.48
N ALA A 137 12.73 -3.04 15.90
CA ALA A 137 13.92 -3.45 15.16
C ALA A 137 14.05 -2.68 13.84
N ASP A 138 15.28 -2.47 13.42
CA ASP A 138 15.60 -1.89 12.12
C ASP A 138 16.01 -2.99 11.15
N MET A 139 15.13 -3.33 10.21
CA MET A 139 15.31 -4.36 9.19
C MET A 139 15.23 -3.77 7.78
N ALA A 140 15.55 -2.48 7.60
CA ALA A 140 15.52 -1.87 6.28
C ALA A 140 16.44 -2.62 5.30
N GLY A 141 15.94 -2.90 4.10
CA GLY A 141 16.64 -3.65 3.06
C GLY A 141 16.96 -5.11 3.40
N ALA A 142 16.43 -5.66 4.49
CA ALA A 142 16.66 -7.06 4.85
C ALA A 142 15.99 -8.02 3.85
N ASP A 143 16.58 -9.19 3.67
CA ASP A 143 16.00 -10.27 2.86
C ASP A 143 15.24 -11.24 3.77
N LEU A 144 13.92 -11.23 3.72
CA LEU A 144 13.00 -12.10 4.44
C LEU A 144 12.23 -13.01 3.47
N THR A 145 12.83 -13.31 2.30
CA THR A 145 12.23 -14.22 1.31
C THR A 145 11.91 -15.56 1.97
N GLU A 146 10.66 -16.01 1.86
CA GLU A 146 10.12 -17.24 2.46
C GLU A 146 10.28 -17.34 3.99
N ALA A 147 10.55 -16.24 4.69
CA ALA A 147 10.66 -16.24 6.15
C ALA A 147 9.31 -16.55 6.81
N VAL A 148 9.35 -17.29 7.92
CA VAL A 148 8.17 -17.64 8.71
C VAL A 148 8.02 -16.68 9.87
N LEU A 149 7.12 -15.71 9.75
CA LEU A 149 6.84 -14.63 10.72
C LEU A 149 5.42 -14.75 11.32
N GLY A 150 4.87 -15.95 11.38
CA GLY A 150 3.54 -16.20 11.93
C GLY A 150 3.42 -15.68 13.38
N ALA A 151 2.36 -14.93 13.66
CA ALA A 151 2.14 -14.30 14.97
C ALA A 151 3.31 -13.47 15.54
N ALA A 152 4.29 -13.08 14.70
CA ALA A 152 5.44 -12.28 15.14
C ALA A 152 5.00 -10.88 15.57
N ARG A 153 5.71 -10.31 16.54
CA ARG A 153 5.45 -8.94 17.03
C ARG A 153 6.37 -7.97 16.29
N LEU A 154 5.83 -7.32 15.28
CA LEU A 154 6.53 -6.42 14.36
C LEU A 154 6.14 -4.95 14.57
N ARG A 155 5.62 -4.57 15.75
CA ARG A 155 5.18 -3.18 15.97
C ARG A 155 6.35 -2.22 15.83
N HIS A 156 6.14 -1.15 15.06
CA HIS A 156 7.16 -0.13 14.80
C HIS A 156 8.48 -0.68 14.22
N VAL A 157 8.46 -1.86 13.60
CA VAL A 157 9.63 -2.37 12.87
C VAL A 157 9.85 -1.51 11.62
N ASN A 158 11.11 -1.26 11.29
CA ASN A 158 11.45 -0.68 10.00
C ASN A 158 11.73 -1.81 9.00
N LEU A 159 10.87 -1.99 8.00
CA LEU A 159 11.00 -2.93 6.89
C LEU A 159 11.07 -2.19 5.54
N ALA A 160 11.49 -0.92 5.55
CA ALA A 160 11.62 -0.15 4.32
C ALA A 160 12.58 -0.84 3.34
N ASP A 161 12.19 -0.94 2.07
CA ASP A 161 12.93 -1.63 1.00
C ASP A 161 13.27 -3.11 1.27
N ALA A 162 12.64 -3.74 2.28
CA ALA A 162 12.87 -5.15 2.60
C ALA A 162 12.21 -6.08 1.57
N THR A 163 12.76 -7.28 1.43
CA THR A 163 12.20 -8.33 0.55
C THR A 163 11.43 -9.32 1.40
N LEU A 164 10.13 -9.45 1.21
CA LEU A 164 9.22 -10.33 1.96
C LEU A 164 8.52 -11.32 1.03
N LYS A 165 9.15 -11.66 -0.10
CA LYS A 165 8.56 -12.55 -1.11
C LYS A 165 8.21 -13.90 -0.49
N GLY A 166 6.97 -14.34 -0.63
CA GLY A 166 6.50 -15.60 -0.07
C GLY A 166 6.52 -15.69 1.46
N ALA A 167 6.82 -14.60 2.18
CA ALA A 167 6.92 -14.62 3.63
C ALA A 167 5.55 -14.93 4.27
N ASN A 168 5.56 -15.72 5.34
CA ASN A 168 4.36 -16.02 6.11
C ASN A 168 4.19 -15.00 7.25
N LEU A 169 3.30 -14.03 7.07
CA LEU A 169 2.96 -12.98 8.06
C LEU A 169 1.59 -13.23 8.71
N ARG A 170 1.09 -14.47 8.69
CA ARG A 170 -0.26 -14.77 9.22
C ARG A 170 -0.35 -14.41 10.70
N GLY A 171 -1.33 -13.59 11.05
CA GLY A 171 -1.54 -13.12 12.43
C GLY A 171 -0.43 -12.21 12.98
N ALA A 172 0.55 -11.81 12.18
CA ALA A 172 1.63 -10.93 12.63
C ALA A 172 1.10 -9.53 12.96
N ASP A 173 1.71 -8.89 13.96
CA ASP A 173 1.33 -7.53 14.37
C ASP A 173 2.31 -6.49 13.80
N LEU A 174 1.95 -5.89 12.68
CA LEU A 174 2.71 -4.87 11.94
C LEU A 174 2.26 -3.44 12.31
N SER A 175 1.60 -3.24 13.45
CA SER A 175 1.08 -1.93 13.83
C SER A 175 2.21 -0.88 13.88
N GLY A 176 2.05 0.20 13.12
CA GLY A 176 3.03 1.28 13.01
C GLY A 176 4.36 0.88 12.34
N ALA A 177 4.42 -0.28 11.69
CA ALA A 177 5.58 -0.71 10.92
C ALA A 177 5.76 0.14 9.65
N ASP A 178 7.00 0.21 9.16
CA ASP A 178 7.34 0.88 7.91
C ASP A 178 7.62 -0.15 6.81
N LEU A 179 6.75 -0.26 5.81
CA LEU A 179 6.87 -1.17 4.66
C LEU A 179 7.12 -0.40 3.35
N ARG A 180 7.57 0.86 3.42
CA ARG A 180 7.78 1.68 2.21
C ARG A 180 8.76 0.99 1.25
N GLY A 181 8.37 0.85 -0.01
CA GLY A 181 9.19 0.18 -1.03
C GLY A 181 9.44 -1.32 -0.80
N ALA A 182 8.82 -1.92 0.22
CA ALA A 182 8.98 -3.35 0.48
C ALA A 182 8.33 -4.20 -0.62
N ASP A 183 8.91 -5.36 -0.87
CA ASP A 183 8.45 -6.32 -1.88
C ASP A 183 7.71 -7.48 -1.20
N LEU A 184 6.37 -7.49 -1.29
CA LEU A 184 5.50 -8.48 -0.65
C LEU A 184 4.89 -9.47 -1.64
N GLU A 185 5.56 -9.74 -2.78
CA GLU A 185 5.08 -10.69 -3.77
C GLU A 185 4.81 -12.07 -3.13
N GLY A 186 3.56 -12.55 -3.15
CA GLY A 186 3.18 -13.85 -2.57
C GLY A 186 3.19 -13.90 -1.04
N ALA A 187 3.39 -12.78 -0.35
CA ALA A 187 3.38 -12.76 1.11
C ALA A 187 1.98 -13.10 1.67
N GLN A 188 1.93 -13.93 2.70
CA GLN A 188 0.67 -14.40 3.30
C GLN A 188 0.30 -13.53 4.50
N MET A 189 -0.73 -12.69 4.37
CA MET A 189 -1.12 -11.68 5.38
C MET A 189 -2.49 -11.93 6.04
N HIS A 190 -2.98 -13.17 6.01
CA HIS A 190 -4.23 -13.55 6.65
C HIS A 190 -4.20 -13.21 8.14
N GLY A 191 -5.13 -12.36 8.60
CA GLY A 191 -5.23 -11.96 10.00
C GLY A 191 -4.11 -11.05 10.50
N ALA A 192 -3.21 -10.57 9.64
CA ALA A 192 -2.18 -9.61 10.03
C ALA A 192 -2.78 -8.27 10.50
N ILE A 193 -2.19 -7.63 11.50
CA ILE A 193 -2.64 -6.34 12.02
C ILE A 193 -1.82 -5.24 11.36
N LEU A 194 -2.48 -4.37 10.57
CA LEU A 194 -1.84 -3.30 9.78
C LEU A 194 -2.21 -1.88 10.24
N LEU A 195 -2.46 -1.70 11.55
CA LEU A 195 -2.88 -0.41 12.09
C LEU A 195 -1.75 0.62 11.98
N ASP A 196 -1.99 1.76 11.34
CA ASP A 196 -1.00 2.82 11.12
C ASP A 196 0.27 2.36 10.38
N THR A 197 0.24 1.20 9.71
CA THR A 197 1.37 0.70 8.92
C THR A 197 1.60 1.59 7.70
N LEU A 198 2.84 1.99 7.45
CA LEU A 198 3.23 2.81 6.29
C LEU A 198 3.47 1.89 5.09
N ILE A 199 2.64 1.99 4.05
CA ILE A 199 2.76 1.18 2.82
C ILE A 199 2.96 2.04 1.56
N HIS A 200 3.65 3.19 1.68
CA HIS A 200 3.87 4.09 0.53
C HIS A 200 4.79 3.43 -0.49
N ASP A 201 4.45 3.54 -1.77
CA ASP A 201 5.24 2.98 -2.87
C ASP A 201 5.50 1.46 -2.74
N THR A 202 4.67 0.76 -1.96
CA THR A 202 4.76 -0.69 -1.72
C THR A 202 3.91 -1.43 -2.76
N ASP A 203 4.46 -2.50 -3.34
CA ASP A 203 3.72 -3.38 -4.23
C ASP A 203 3.08 -4.53 -3.43
N LEU A 204 1.77 -4.44 -3.21
CA LEU A 204 0.97 -5.48 -2.56
C LEU A 204 0.13 -6.26 -3.57
N SER A 205 0.30 -6.09 -4.89
CA SER A 205 -0.63 -6.66 -5.89
C SER A 205 -0.78 -8.18 -5.80
N SER A 206 0.29 -8.86 -5.36
CA SER A 206 0.36 -10.31 -5.23
C SER A 206 0.36 -10.78 -3.78
N ALA A 207 0.09 -9.91 -2.81
CA ALA A 207 -0.03 -10.29 -1.41
C ALA A 207 -1.38 -10.96 -1.14
N GLU A 208 -1.38 -12.02 -0.34
CA GLU A 208 -2.55 -12.85 -0.10
C GLU A 208 -3.20 -12.59 1.27
N GLY A 209 -4.52 -12.76 1.36
CA GLY A 209 -5.24 -12.73 2.64
C GLY A 209 -5.47 -11.34 3.23
N LEU A 210 -5.22 -10.29 2.46
CA LEU A 210 -5.59 -8.92 2.80
C LEU A 210 -7.10 -8.68 2.63
N THR A 211 -7.65 -7.89 3.54
CA THR A 211 -9.04 -7.42 3.51
C THR A 211 -9.10 -5.91 3.36
N GLN A 212 -10.22 -5.39 2.85
CA GLN A 212 -10.43 -3.95 2.75
C GLN A 212 -10.33 -3.27 4.12
N ALA A 213 -10.79 -3.93 5.19
CA ALA A 213 -10.74 -3.39 6.55
C ALA A 213 -9.29 -3.24 7.07
N GLN A 214 -8.39 -4.17 6.74
CA GLN A 214 -6.97 -4.04 7.08
C GLN A 214 -6.35 -2.88 6.30
N ILE A 215 -6.61 -2.80 5.00
CA ILE A 215 -6.08 -1.75 4.12
C ILE A 215 -6.56 -0.35 4.55
N ASN A 216 -7.81 -0.20 4.99
CA ASN A 216 -8.34 1.09 5.46
C ASN A 216 -7.65 1.62 6.73
N LYS A 217 -6.92 0.78 7.45
CA LYS A 217 -6.18 1.16 8.67
C LYS A 217 -4.71 1.51 8.40
N THR A 218 -4.26 1.38 7.16
CA THR A 218 -2.89 1.70 6.74
C THR A 218 -2.74 3.17 6.34
N ARG A 219 -1.50 3.66 6.35
CA ARG A 219 -1.11 4.93 5.72
C ARG A 219 -0.48 4.64 4.36
N ARG A 220 -1.03 5.25 3.30
CA ARG A 220 -0.71 4.92 1.90
C ARG A 220 -0.72 6.15 1.02
N ASN A 221 -0.09 6.03 -0.14
CA ASN A 221 -0.11 7.02 -1.22
C ASN A 221 -0.70 6.38 -2.51
N PRO A 222 -0.97 7.17 -3.56
CA PRO A 222 -1.52 6.64 -4.83
C PRO A 222 -0.61 5.65 -5.57
N ASN A 223 0.69 5.63 -5.24
CA ASN A 223 1.67 4.76 -5.89
C ASN A 223 1.67 3.33 -5.31
N SER A 224 1.04 3.11 -4.15
CA SER A 224 0.90 1.77 -3.56
C SER A 224 -0.01 0.91 -4.44
N LYS A 225 0.48 -0.25 -4.88
CA LYS A 225 -0.32 -1.20 -5.64
C LYS A 225 -1.03 -2.14 -4.68
N LEU A 226 -2.30 -2.44 -4.95
CA LEU A 226 -3.12 -3.28 -4.09
C LEU A 226 -3.49 -4.60 -4.77
N PRO A 227 -3.78 -5.66 -4.00
CA PRO A 227 -4.36 -6.88 -4.53
C PRO A 227 -5.66 -6.64 -5.32
N PRO A 228 -5.98 -7.48 -6.31
CA PRO A 228 -7.24 -7.40 -7.03
C PRO A 228 -8.44 -7.46 -6.06
N GLY A 229 -9.44 -6.61 -6.30
CA GLY A 229 -10.65 -6.52 -5.46
C GLY A 229 -10.54 -5.56 -4.27
N LEU A 230 -9.34 -5.11 -3.92
CA LEU A 230 -9.16 -4.06 -2.91
C LEU A 230 -9.08 -2.68 -3.57
N ARG A 231 -9.58 -1.65 -2.87
CA ARG A 231 -9.67 -0.28 -3.38
C ARG A 231 -8.88 0.69 -2.53
N LEU A 232 -8.37 1.71 -3.21
CA LEU A 232 -7.92 2.94 -2.59
C LEU A 232 -9.18 3.73 -2.20
N ASN A 233 -9.44 3.87 -0.91
CA ASN A 233 -10.33 4.91 -0.39
C ASN A 233 -9.59 6.24 -0.58
N LEU A 234 -9.54 6.71 -1.81
CA LEU A 234 -9.13 8.06 -2.13
C LEU A 234 -10.28 8.99 -1.75
N PRO A 235 -10.00 10.17 -1.16
CA PRO A 235 -11.01 11.23 -1.11
C PRO A 235 -11.55 11.45 -2.53
N GLU A 236 -12.85 11.70 -2.64
CA GLU A 236 -13.67 11.65 -3.86
C GLU A 236 -13.14 12.47 -5.05
N ALA A 237 -12.21 13.40 -4.81
CA ALA A 237 -11.55 14.23 -5.81
C ALA A 237 -10.50 13.51 -6.68
N GLU A 238 -10.02 12.33 -6.30
CA GLU A 238 -8.95 11.59 -7.02
C GLU A 238 -9.38 10.21 -7.53
N GLN A 239 -10.68 9.87 -7.49
CA GLN A 239 -11.15 8.59 -8.00
C GLN A 239 -11.15 8.61 -9.55
N PRO A 240 -10.49 7.66 -10.24
CA PRO A 240 -10.64 7.53 -11.68
C PRO A 240 -12.10 7.17 -11.99
N ALA A 241 -12.69 7.89 -12.94
CA ALA A 241 -14.10 7.76 -13.29
C ALA A 241 -14.50 6.29 -13.50
N SER A 242 -15.49 5.83 -12.73
CA SER A 242 -16.11 4.52 -12.90
C SER A 242 -16.63 4.38 -14.34
N PRO A 243 -16.42 3.24 -15.02
CA PRO A 243 -17.12 2.98 -16.27
C PRO A 243 -18.62 2.82 -15.97
N SER A 244 -19.42 3.69 -16.58
CA SER A 244 -20.89 3.64 -16.54
C SER A 244 -21.42 2.28 -17.07
N PRO A 245 -22.57 1.81 -16.56
CA PRO A 245 -23.12 0.48 -16.85
C PRO A 245 -23.53 0.28 -18.31
#